data_AF-A0A7C3W4T9-F1
#
_entry.id   AF-A0A7C3W4T9-F1
#
_cell.length_a   1.000
_cell.length_b   1.000
_cell.length_c   1.000
_cell.angle_alpha   90.00
_cell.angle_beta   90.00
_cell.angle_gamma   90.00
#
_symmetry.space_group_name_H-M   'P 1'
#
loop_
_entity.id
_entity.type
_entity.pdbx_description
1 polymer ?
#
loop_
_entity_poly.entity_id
_entity_poly.type
_entity_poly.pdbx_seq_one_letter_code
_entity_poly.pdbx_strand_id
1 'polypeptide(L)'
;MKLEEFFKEARKDYQAVKPPERVSVYGWLELRERLDKRTGIKDILVWFFVRPAVAVALAIVLLVGGGAGLIRAANGALPGDSLYPVKRTYENIASAVTGNHEIKVESRANEIIILSQKEEENSQKLQEAVIEYEMTVAEVEQKVNEEEKKSLKEILKRQKKEFERIYEESRSQDEIKKAIEAADDDEDEEDVKGQEDEHDKEDSRRD
;
A
#
# COMPACT_ATOMS: atom_id res chain seq x y z
N MET A 1 -54.40 -50.42 -23.00
CA MET A 1 -53.85 -50.60 -21.64
C MET A 1 -53.47 -49.23 -21.11
N LYS A 2 -53.90 -48.86 -19.90
CA LYS A 2 -53.54 -47.56 -19.31
C LYS A 2 -52.08 -47.64 -18.85
N LEU A 3 -51.30 -46.58 -19.11
CA LEU A 3 -49.86 -46.54 -18.85
C LEU A 3 -49.49 -46.90 -17.39
N GLU A 4 -50.35 -46.53 -16.45
CA GLU A 4 -50.21 -46.85 -15.02
C GLU A 4 -50.30 -48.35 -14.72
N GLU A 5 -51.18 -49.09 -15.41
CA GLU A 5 -51.31 -50.54 -15.24
C GLU A 5 -50.06 -51.25 -15.74
N PHE A 6 -49.53 -50.80 -16.89
CA PHE A 6 -48.27 -51.32 -17.44
C PHE A 6 -47.10 -51.15 -16.47
N PHE A 7 -46.92 -49.97 -15.87
CA PHE A 7 -45.84 -49.75 -14.91
C PHE A 7 -46.02 -50.55 -13.62
N LYS A 8 -47.27 -50.75 -13.17
CA LYS A 8 -47.57 -51.54 -11.99
C LYS A 8 -47.25 -53.03 -12.22
N GLU A 9 -47.58 -53.55 -13.38
CA GLU A 9 -47.25 -54.92 -13.82
C GLU A 9 -45.73 -55.09 -13.95
N ALA A 10 -45.06 -54.19 -14.69
CA ALA A 10 -43.61 -54.24 -14.91
C ALA A 10 -42.81 -54.17 -13.60
N ARG A 11 -43.25 -53.36 -12.63
CA ARG A 11 -42.63 -53.30 -11.29
C ARG A 11 -42.76 -54.62 -10.54
N LYS A 12 -43.94 -55.23 -10.59
CA LYS A 12 -44.20 -56.52 -9.94
C LYS A 12 -43.34 -57.62 -10.54
N ASP A 13 -43.24 -57.66 -11.87
CA ASP A 13 -42.40 -58.62 -12.59
C ASP A 13 -40.92 -58.42 -12.27
N TYR A 14 -40.45 -57.17 -12.29
CA TYR A 14 -39.06 -56.85 -11.95
C TYR A 14 -38.68 -57.26 -10.52
N GLN A 15 -39.58 -57.06 -9.55
CA GLN A 15 -39.37 -57.47 -8.17
C GLN A 15 -39.43 -59.00 -7.96
N ALA A 16 -40.13 -59.71 -8.85
CA ALA A 16 -40.22 -61.17 -8.82
C ALA A 16 -38.99 -61.85 -9.45
N VAL A 17 -38.23 -61.15 -10.30
CA VAL A 17 -36.99 -61.65 -10.89
C VAL A 17 -35.91 -61.69 -9.79
N LYS A 18 -35.60 -62.90 -9.31
CA LYS A 18 -34.42 -63.11 -8.47
C LYS A 18 -33.17 -62.80 -9.30
N PRO A 19 -32.22 -62.02 -8.77
CA PRO A 19 -30.97 -61.80 -9.47
C PRO A 19 -30.29 -63.15 -9.73
N PRO A 20 -29.59 -63.32 -10.87
CA PRO A 20 -28.80 -64.51 -11.12
C PRO A 20 -27.83 -64.74 -9.95
N GLU A 21 -27.65 -65.98 -9.54
CA GLU A 21 -26.93 -66.35 -8.31
C GLU A 21 -25.50 -65.76 -8.25
N ARG A 22 -24.84 -65.65 -9.42
CA ARG A 22 -23.55 -64.98 -9.59
C ARG A 22 -23.55 -63.50 -9.18
N VAL A 23 -24.65 -62.79 -9.45
CA VAL A 23 -24.82 -61.36 -9.14
C VAL A 23 -25.09 -61.17 -7.65
N SER A 24 -25.89 -62.07 -7.03
CA SER A 24 -26.13 -62.01 -5.58
C SER A 24 -24.90 -62.34 -4.75
N VAL A 25 -24.03 -63.25 -5.22
CA VAL A 25 -22.85 -63.69 -4.44
C VAL A 25 -21.62 -62.81 -4.72
N TYR A 26 -21.35 -62.49 -5.99
CA TYR A 26 -20.11 -61.80 -6.39
C TYR A 26 -20.34 -60.42 -7.02
N GLY A 27 -21.57 -60.07 -7.39
CA GLY A 27 -21.86 -58.81 -8.08
C GLY A 27 -21.44 -57.58 -7.27
N TRP A 28 -21.65 -57.59 -5.95
CA TRP A 28 -21.23 -56.50 -5.07
C TRP A 28 -19.70 -56.42 -4.90
N LEU A 29 -19.01 -57.56 -4.89
CA LEU A 29 -17.55 -57.64 -4.83
C LEU A 29 -16.91 -57.09 -6.11
N GLU A 30 -17.43 -57.49 -7.27
CA GLU A 30 -16.95 -57.02 -8.58
C GLU A 30 -17.21 -55.51 -8.76
N LEU A 31 -18.38 -55.02 -8.31
CA LEU A 31 -18.69 -53.58 -8.34
C LEU A 31 -17.71 -52.80 -7.47
N ARG A 32 -17.43 -53.27 -6.25
CA ARG A 32 -16.47 -52.66 -5.33
C ARG A 32 -15.07 -52.64 -5.93
N GLU A 33 -14.61 -53.74 -6.53
CA GLU A 33 -13.28 -53.82 -7.14
C GLU A 33 -13.14 -52.87 -8.33
N ARG A 34 -14.21 -52.68 -9.12
CA ARG A 34 -14.24 -51.72 -10.24
C ARG A 34 -14.31 -50.26 -9.76
N LEU A 35 -14.94 -49.98 -8.62
CA LEU A 35 -14.98 -48.66 -7.99
C LEU A 35 -13.63 -48.30 -7.35
N ASP A 36 -13.02 -49.20 -6.57
CA ASP A 36 -11.71 -48.99 -5.95
C ASP A 36 -10.59 -48.78 -6.99
N LYS A 37 -10.69 -49.43 -8.17
CA LYS A 37 -9.74 -49.22 -9.27
C LYS A 37 -9.84 -47.86 -9.95
N ARG A 38 -10.96 -47.13 -9.80
CA ARG A 38 -11.22 -45.90 -10.56
C ARG A 38 -11.04 -44.61 -9.74
N THR A 39 -11.00 -44.70 -8.41
CA THR A 39 -10.73 -43.56 -7.53
C THR A 39 -9.67 -43.95 -6.53
N GLY A 40 -8.39 -43.85 -6.93
CA GLY A 40 -7.31 -43.99 -5.97
C GLY A 40 -7.45 -42.88 -4.93
N ILE A 41 -7.24 -43.19 -3.65
CA ILE A 41 -7.20 -42.21 -2.55
C ILE A 41 -6.25 -41.05 -2.89
N LYS A 42 -5.23 -41.32 -3.71
CA LYS A 42 -4.30 -40.33 -4.29
C LYS A 42 -5.00 -39.29 -5.18
N ASP A 43 -5.97 -39.68 -6.01
CA ASP A 43 -6.70 -38.76 -6.90
C ASP A 43 -7.61 -37.83 -6.10
N ILE A 44 -8.22 -38.34 -5.03
CA ILE A 44 -9.03 -37.54 -4.10
C ILE A 44 -8.12 -36.55 -3.36
N LEU A 45 -6.97 -36.99 -2.84
CA LEU A 45 -6.01 -36.11 -2.16
C LEU A 45 -5.43 -35.03 -3.08
N VAL A 46 -5.09 -35.38 -4.32
CA VAL A 46 -4.57 -34.43 -5.32
C VAL A 46 -5.65 -33.42 -5.71
N TRP A 47 -6.90 -33.85 -5.87
CA TRP A 47 -8.01 -32.95 -6.20
C TRP A 47 -8.37 -32.01 -5.04
N PHE A 48 -8.34 -32.49 -3.79
CA PHE A 48 -8.75 -31.71 -2.62
C PHE A 48 -7.64 -30.81 -2.05
N PHE A 49 -6.36 -31.19 -2.15
CA PHE A 49 -5.27 -30.45 -1.50
C PHE A 49 -4.27 -29.83 -2.46
N VAL A 50 -3.91 -30.51 -3.55
CA VAL A 50 -2.87 -30.00 -4.47
C VAL A 50 -3.42 -28.88 -5.36
N ARG A 51 -4.63 -29.03 -5.89
CA ARG A 51 -5.28 -27.99 -6.71
C ARG A 51 -5.45 -26.64 -5.98
N PRO A 52 -6.02 -26.58 -4.77
CA PRO A 52 -6.12 -25.31 -4.05
C PRO A 52 -4.75 -24.79 -3.61
N ALA A 53 -3.80 -25.64 -3.21
CA ALA A 53 -2.46 -25.20 -2.85
C ALA A 53 -1.71 -24.55 -4.03
N VAL A 54 -1.82 -25.13 -5.23
CA VAL A 54 -1.24 -24.56 -6.46
C VAL A 54 -1.94 -23.27 -6.86
N ALA A 55 -3.27 -23.20 -6.73
CA ALA A 55 -4.01 -21.97 -7.00
C ALA A 55 -3.64 -20.85 -6.03
N VAL A 56 -3.48 -21.15 -4.74
CA VAL A 56 -3.01 -20.20 -3.73
C VAL A 56 -1.57 -19.77 -4.00
N ALA A 57 -0.67 -20.71 -4.32
CA ALA A 57 0.70 -20.39 -4.67
C ALA A 57 0.78 -19.47 -5.90
N LEU A 58 0.00 -19.75 -6.95
CA LEU A 58 -0.10 -18.88 -8.12
C LEU A 58 -0.72 -17.52 -7.78
N ALA A 59 -1.73 -17.48 -6.92
CA ALA A 59 -2.31 -16.22 -6.46
C ALA A 59 -1.29 -15.38 -5.67
N ILE A 60 -0.47 -16.01 -4.82
CA ILE A 60 0.63 -15.33 -4.12
C ILE A 60 1.68 -14.84 -5.11
N VAL A 61 2.08 -15.65 -6.08
CA VAL A 61 3.04 -15.24 -7.12
C VAL A 61 2.50 -14.10 -7.97
N LEU A 62 1.20 -14.10 -8.31
CA LEU A 62 0.56 -13.00 -9.04
C LEU A 62 0.37 -11.76 -8.16
N LEU A 63 0.06 -11.91 -6.87
CA LEU A 63 -0.04 -10.80 -5.93
C LEU A 63 1.32 -10.18 -5.62
N VAL A 64 2.38 -10.98 -5.48
CA VAL A 64 3.73 -10.49 -5.20
C VAL A 64 4.38 -9.99 -6.49
N GLY A 65 4.27 -10.74 -7.58
CA GLY A 65 4.82 -10.39 -8.89
C GLY A 65 4.09 -9.23 -9.56
N GLY A 66 2.76 -9.17 -9.44
CA GLY A 66 1.92 -8.06 -9.92
C GLY A 66 1.89 -6.89 -8.94
N GLY A 67 1.90 -7.16 -7.64
CA GLY A 67 1.87 -6.13 -6.59
C GLY A 67 3.15 -5.30 -6.56
N ALA A 68 4.31 -5.87 -6.82
CA ALA A 68 5.55 -5.09 -6.95
C ALA A 68 5.48 -4.07 -8.09
N GLY A 69 4.88 -4.43 -9.23
CA GLY A 69 4.64 -3.52 -10.34
C GLY A 69 3.65 -2.41 -9.98
N LEU A 70 2.57 -2.76 -9.28
CA LEU A 70 1.57 -1.80 -8.81
C LEU A 70 2.15 -0.82 -7.77
N ILE A 71 2.95 -1.30 -6.82
CA ILE A 71 3.63 -0.46 -5.82
C ILE A 71 4.61 0.48 -6.52
N ARG A 72 5.39 -0.01 -7.49
CA ARG A 72 6.32 0.84 -8.24
C ARG A 72 5.61 1.93 -9.04
N ALA A 73 4.46 1.62 -9.63
CA ALA A 73 3.63 2.60 -10.32
C ALA A 73 2.97 3.58 -9.34
N ALA A 74 2.51 3.10 -8.18
CA ALA A 74 1.88 3.91 -7.15
C ALA A 74 2.88 4.88 -6.48
N ASN A 75 4.16 4.52 -6.35
CA ASN A 75 5.17 5.42 -5.77
C ASN A 75 5.29 6.75 -6.53
N GLY A 76 5.05 6.76 -7.84
CA GLY A 76 5.03 7.97 -8.66
C GLY A 76 3.69 8.69 -8.72
N ALA A 77 2.66 8.19 -8.04
CA ALA A 77 1.34 8.82 -8.02
C ALA A 77 1.38 10.11 -7.20
N LEU A 78 0.75 11.15 -7.74
CA LEU A 78 0.56 12.47 -7.12
C LEU A 78 -0.85 12.58 -6.53
N PRO A 79 -1.10 13.58 -5.67
CA PRO A 79 -2.45 13.87 -5.19
C PRO A 79 -3.46 13.94 -6.35
N GLY A 80 -4.63 13.33 -6.14
CA GLY A 80 -5.67 13.20 -7.16
C GLY A 80 -5.46 12.09 -8.20
N ASP A 81 -4.33 11.38 -8.22
CA ASP A 81 -4.12 10.24 -9.13
C ASP A 81 -4.82 8.97 -8.62
N SER A 82 -5.27 8.10 -9.54
CA SER A 82 -6.02 6.88 -9.18
C SER A 82 -5.25 5.90 -8.29
N LEU A 83 -3.91 5.90 -8.35
CA LEU A 83 -3.06 5.02 -7.54
C LEU A 83 -2.57 5.67 -6.23
N TYR A 84 -2.93 6.92 -5.99
CA TYR A 84 -2.52 7.64 -4.80
C TYR A 84 -3.00 7.01 -3.48
N PRO A 85 -4.25 6.48 -3.38
CA PRO A 85 -4.66 5.75 -2.18
C PRO A 85 -3.81 4.50 -1.90
N VAL A 86 -3.29 3.87 -2.96
CA VAL A 86 -2.40 2.70 -2.83
C VAL A 86 -1.05 3.13 -2.28
N LYS A 87 -0.48 4.23 -2.78
CA LYS A 87 0.74 4.85 -2.26
C LYS A 87 0.61 5.13 -0.76
N ARG A 88 -0.46 5.82 -0.35
CA ARG A 88 -0.75 6.15 1.06
C ARG A 88 -0.84 4.90 1.95
N THR A 89 -1.53 3.86 1.47
CA THR A 89 -1.67 2.61 2.22
C THR A 89 -0.33 1.93 2.41
N TYR A 90 0.49 1.89 1.36
CA TYR A 90 1.83 1.32 1.42
C TYR A 90 2.75 2.09 2.37
N GLU A 91 2.76 3.43 2.30
CA GLU A 91 3.56 4.30 3.19
C GLU A 91 3.13 4.16 4.66
N ASN A 92 1.83 4.04 4.93
CA ASN A 92 1.32 3.77 6.27
C ASN A 92 1.83 2.45 6.83
N ILE A 93 1.72 1.36 6.05
CA ILE A 93 2.22 0.05 6.46
C ILE A 93 3.74 0.08 6.65
N ALA A 94 4.47 0.68 5.70
CA ALA A 94 5.92 0.78 5.76
C ALA A 94 6.35 1.51 7.03
N SER A 95 5.81 2.71 7.30
CA SER A 95 6.14 3.49 8.50
C SER A 95 5.78 2.75 9.80
N ALA A 96 4.67 2.03 9.84
CA ALA A 96 4.26 1.27 11.03
C ALA A 96 5.16 0.05 11.28
N VAL A 97 5.67 -0.59 10.23
CA VAL A 97 6.54 -1.77 10.34
C VAL A 97 7.98 -1.38 10.63
N THR A 98 8.49 -0.32 10.00
CA THR A 98 9.89 0.10 10.16
C THR A 98 10.09 1.07 11.32
N GLY A 99 9.04 1.74 11.78
CA GLY A 99 9.14 2.88 12.70
C GLY A 99 9.66 4.16 12.04
N ASN A 100 10.03 4.12 10.75
CA ASN A 100 10.53 5.29 10.05
C ASN A 100 9.36 6.13 9.52
N HIS A 101 9.04 7.19 10.26
CA HIS A 101 8.00 8.16 9.93
C HIS A 101 8.46 9.23 8.91
N GLU A 102 9.77 9.40 8.74
CA GLU A 102 10.39 10.38 7.84
C GLU A 102 10.05 10.11 6.37
N ILE A 103 9.89 8.83 6.00
CA ILE A 103 9.52 8.39 4.64
C ILE A 103 8.28 9.13 4.14
N LYS A 104 7.32 9.40 5.03
CA LYS A 104 6.09 10.11 4.67
C LYS A 104 6.37 11.58 4.36
N VAL A 105 7.13 12.24 5.22
CA VAL A 105 7.50 13.66 5.07
C VAL A 105 8.29 13.86 3.78
N GLU A 106 9.28 13.00 3.52
CA GLU A 106 10.06 13.02 2.27
C GLU A 106 9.19 12.79 1.03
N SER A 107 8.24 11.86 1.12
CA SER A 107 7.32 11.58 0.01
C SER A 107 6.44 12.79 -0.30
N ARG A 108 5.87 13.45 0.72
CA ARG A 108 5.07 14.67 0.57
C ARG A 108 5.90 15.82 -0.01
N ALA A 109 7.12 16.05 0.48
CA ALA A 109 8.00 17.10 -0.04
C ALA A 109 8.35 16.89 -1.52
N ASN A 110 8.64 15.65 -1.92
CA ASN A 110 8.90 15.31 -3.32
C ASN A 110 7.69 15.55 -4.22
N GLU A 111 6.47 15.33 -3.73
CA GLU A 111 5.26 15.63 -4.50
C GLU A 111 5.14 17.12 -4.81
N ILE A 112 5.42 17.99 -3.83
CA ILE A 112 5.47 19.45 -4.00
C ILE A 112 6.51 19.82 -5.06
N ILE A 113 7.72 19.27 -4.98
CA ILE A 113 8.80 19.55 -5.95
C ILE A 113 8.42 19.10 -7.36
N ILE A 114 7.82 17.92 -7.51
CA ILE A 114 7.40 17.40 -8.82
C ILE A 114 6.27 18.26 -9.40
N LEU A 115 5.32 18.69 -8.57
CA LEU A 115 4.20 19.51 -8.98
C LEU A 115 4.62 20.94 -9.29
N SER A 116 5.60 21.50 -8.59
CA SER A 116 6.10 22.85 -8.84
C SER A 116 6.88 22.98 -10.15
N GLN A 117 7.53 21.89 -10.58
CA GLN A 117 8.32 21.84 -11.81
C GLN A 117 7.50 21.51 -13.06
N LYS A 118 6.30 20.96 -12.92
CA LYS A 118 5.42 20.69 -14.06
C LYS A 118 4.66 21.97 -14.41
N GLU A 119 4.97 22.53 -15.59
CA GLU A 119 4.37 23.78 -16.10
C GLU A 119 2.83 23.73 -16.24
N GLU A 120 2.21 22.55 -16.22
CA GLU A 120 0.76 22.41 -16.14
C GLU A 120 0.27 22.67 -14.72
N GLU A 121 -0.23 23.89 -14.54
CA GLU A 121 -0.85 24.52 -13.38
C GLU A 121 -2.00 23.67 -12.78
N ASN A 122 -1.66 22.56 -12.14
CA ASN A 122 -2.55 21.86 -11.21
C ASN A 122 -2.42 22.51 -9.83
N SER A 123 -2.72 23.81 -9.73
CA SER A 123 -2.64 24.57 -8.47
C SER A 123 -3.38 23.86 -7.34
N GLN A 124 -4.50 23.19 -7.66
CA GLN A 124 -5.24 22.36 -6.72
C GLN A 124 -4.46 21.16 -6.20
N LYS A 125 -3.75 20.42 -7.07
CA LYS A 125 -2.93 19.27 -6.64
C LYS A 125 -1.72 19.74 -5.84
N LEU A 126 -1.13 20.88 -6.20
CA LEU A 126 -0.03 21.48 -5.45
C LEU A 126 -0.50 21.93 -4.07
N GLN A 127 -1.65 22.62 -4.00
CA GLN A 127 -2.27 23.03 -2.74
C GLN A 127 -2.58 21.81 -1.86
N GLU A 128 -3.12 20.73 -2.43
CA GLU A 128 -3.37 19.47 -1.72
C GLU A 128 -2.06 18.86 -1.21
N ALA A 129 -1.00 18.84 -2.01
CA ALA A 129 0.33 18.36 -1.60
C ALA A 129 0.90 19.17 -0.43
N VAL A 130 0.74 20.50 -0.45
CA VAL A 130 1.22 21.40 0.62
C VAL A 130 0.44 21.19 1.91
N ILE A 131 -0.90 21.13 1.84
CA ILE A 131 -1.74 20.83 3.02
C ILE A 131 -1.37 19.46 3.61
N GLU A 132 -1.18 18.46 2.74
CA GLU A 132 -0.77 17.13 3.20
C GLU A 132 0.62 17.13 3.82
N TYR A 133 1.56 17.91 3.28
CA TYR A 133 2.89 18.08 3.83
C TYR A 133 2.82 18.67 5.24
N GLU A 134 2.13 19.80 5.41
CA GLU A 134 1.89 20.46 6.71
C GLU A 134 1.33 19.48 7.74
N MET A 135 0.26 18.77 7.41
CA MET A 135 -0.36 17.79 8.31
C MET A 135 0.60 16.65 8.65
N THR A 136 1.40 16.20 7.68
CA THR A 136 2.33 15.09 7.88
C THR A 136 3.49 15.51 8.77
N VAL A 137 4.05 16.70 8.59
CA VAL A 137 5.10 17.24 9.47
C VAL A 137 4.58 17.31 10.91
N ALA A 138 3.43 17.97 11.11
CA ALA A 138 2.82 18.09 12.44
C ALA A 138 2.48 16.72 13.09
N GLU A 139 2.01 15.75 12.30
CA GLU A 139 1.74 14.38 12.79
C GLU A 139 3.04 13.68 13.21
N VAL A 140 4.10 13.81 12.42
CA VAL A 140 5.37 13.12 12.68
C VAL A 140 6.07 13.74 13.88
N GLU A 141 6.13 15.07 14.00
CA GLU A 141 6.70 15.79 15.14
C GLU A 141 6.12 15.34 16.50
N GLN A 142 4.81 15.07 16.55
CA GLN A 142 4.14 14.58 17.76
C GLN A 142 4.46 13.13 18.11
N LYS A 143 4.89 12.33 17.12
CA LYS A 143 5.10 10.88 17.27
C LYS A 143 6.56 10.49 17.46
N VAL A 144 7.48 11.32 16.98
CA VAL A 144 8.92 11.03 17.04
C VAL A 144 9.50 11.28 18.44
N ASN A 145 10.50 10.47 18.80
CA ASN A 145 11.29 10.69 20.01
C ASN A 145 12.39 11.74 19.78
N GLU A 146 13.14 12.13 20.83
CA GLU A 146 14.18 13.17 20.75
C GLU A 146 15.34 12.87 19.78
N GLU A 147 15.65 11.60 19.52
CA GLU A 147 16.67 11.22 18.55
C GLU A 147 16.14 11.38 17.12
N GLU A 148 14.93 10.90 16.88
CA GLU A 148 14.20 11.02 15.59
C GLU A 148 13.82 12.47 15.28
N LYS A 149 13.62 13.32 16.29
CA LYS A 149 13.43 14.76 16.08
C LYS A 149 14.64 15.41 15.42
N LYS A 150 15.86 15.02 15.81
CA LYS A 150 17.08 15.58 15.21
C LYS A 150 17.20 15.20 13.74
N SER A 151 16.92 13.94 13.40
CA SER A 151 16.94 13.50 12.01
C SER A 151 15.82 14.15 11.19
N LEU A 152 14.63 14.30 11.78
CA LEU A 152 13.53 15.06 11.17
C LEU A 152 13.94 16.52 10.89
N LYS A 153 14.54 17.23 11.85
CA LYS A 153 15.02 18.61 11.66
C LYS A 153 16.01 18.72 10.49
N GLU A 154 16.95 17.79 10.37
CA GLU A 154 17.90 17.75 9.23
C GLU A 154 17.19 17.51 7.89
N ILE A 155 16.10 16.74 7.89
CA ILE A 155 15.28 16.51 6.70
C ILE A 155 14.49 17.77 6.34
N LEU A 156 13.81 18.40 7.30
CA LEU A 156 13.05 19.62 7.08
C LEU A 156 13.96 20.76 6.59
N LYS A 157 15.15 20.92 7.18
CA LYS A 157 16.15 21.92 6.74
C LYS A 157 16.58 21.72 5.29
N ARG A 158 16.71 20.47 4.83
CA ARG A 158 17.03 20.14 3.44
C ARG A 158 15.85 20.46 2.52
N GLN A 159 14.64 20.13 2.95
CA GLN A 159 13.42 20.39 2.19
C GLN A 159 13.15 21.88 2.04
N LYS A 160 13.34 22.66 3.12
CA LYS A 160 13.28 24.13 3.10
C LYS A 160 14.19 24.71 2.00
N LYS A 161 15.46 24.30 1.95
CA LYS A 161 16.39 24.76 0.90
C LYS A 161 15.93 24.40 -0.51
N GLU A 162 15.38 23.21 -0.70
CA GLU A 162 14.83 22.81 -2.00
C GLU A 162 13.57 23.61 -2.37
N PHE A 163 12.71 23.91 -1.39
CA PHE A 163 11.54 24.76 -1.57
C PHE A 163 11.91 26.20 -1.89
N GLU A 164 12.90 26.78 -1.21
CA GLU A 164 13.46 28.11 -1.53
C GLU A 164 14.01 28.15 -2.96
N ARG A 165 14.70 27.09 -3.40
CA ARG A 165 15.22 27.00 -4.76
C ARG A 165 14.12 27.00 -5.82
N ILE A 166 13.02 26.28 -5.58
CA ILE A 166 11.88 26.26 -6.54
C ILE A 166 10.96 27.48 -6.38
N TYR A 167 11.01 28.19 -5.27
CA TYR A 167 10.18 29.37 -5.00
C TYR A 167 10.45 30.50 -6.00
N GLU A 168 11.72 30.69 -6.38
CA GLU A 168 12.11 31.71 -7.36
C GLU A 168 11.66 31.38 -8.79
N GLU A 169 11.49 30.08 -9.09
CA GLU A 169 11.18 29.57 -10.43
C GLU A 169 9.69 29.25 -10.62
N SER A 170 8.93 29.08 -9.53
CA SER A 170 7.53 28.65 -9.57
C SER A 170 6.55 29.82 -9.69
N ARG A 171 5.45 29.59 -10.43
CA ARG A 171 4.29 30.52 -10.46
C ARG A 171 3.42 30.44 -9.21
N SER A 172 3.54 29.37 -8.44
CA SER A 172 2.73 29.08 -7.25
C SER A 172 3.49 29.43 -5.97
N GLN A 173 3.94 30.68 -5.90
CA GLN A 173 4.79 31.15 -4.80
C GLN A 173 4.09 31.05 -3.44
N ASP A 174 2.78 31.31 -3.38
CA ASP A 174 2.02 31.25 -2.14
C ASP A 174 1.96 29.83 -1.56
N GLU A 175 1.79 28.81 -2.40
CA GLU A 175 1.80 27.40 -1.98
C GLU A 175 3.20 26.96 -1.52
N ILE A 176 4.24 27.32 -2.28
CA ILE A 176 5.62 26.98 -1.91
C ILE A 176 6.04 27.69 -0.62
N LYS A 177 5.59 28.93 -0.41
CA LYS A 177 5.85 29.66 0.83
C LYS A 177 5.29 28.94 2.05
N LYS A 178 4.07 28.41 1.96
CA LYS A 178 3.49 27.61 3.05
C LYS A 178 4.28 26.34 3.32
N ALA A 179 4.78 25.68 2.28
CA ALA A 179 5.66 24.52 2.44
C ALA A 179 7.00 24.89 3.11
N ILE A 180 7.54 26.09 2.82
CA ILE A 180 8.72 26.64 3.50
C ILE A 180 8.41 26.87 4.98
N GLU A 181 7.29 27.53 5.30
CA GLU A 181 6.84 27.80 6.68
C GLU A 181 6.64 26.49 7.46
N ALA A 182 6.06 25.47 6.83
CA ALA A 182 5.87 24.15 7.44
C ALA A 182 7.17 23.36 7.65
N ALA A 183 8.20 23.65 6.85
CA ALA A 183 9.54 23.08 7.00
C ALA A 183 10.42 23.92 7.94
N ASP A 184 9.96 25.10 8.33
CA ASP A 184 10.64 25.97 9.28
C ASP A 184 10.30 25.52 10.69
N ASP A 185 11.33 25.16 11.42
CA ASP A 185 11.22 24.88 12.84
C ASP A 185 11.60 26.21 13.54
N ASP A 186 10.62 26.90 14.11
CA ASP A 186 10.73 28.23 14.74
C ASP A 186 11.75 28.31 15.91
N GLU A 187 12.56 27.26 16.15
CA GLU A 187 13.58 27.20 17.20
C GLU A 187 14.95 27.80 16.80
N ASP A 188 15.20 28.16 15.54
CA ASP A 188 16.50 28.70 15.10
C ASP A 188 16.60 30.26 15.15
N GLU A 189 15.57 30.99 15.61
CA GLU A 189 15.60 32.47 15.75
C GLU A 189 16.25 33.01 17.05
N GLU A 190 16.85 32.17 17.91
CA GLU A 190 17.55 32.67 19.12
C GLU A 190 19.07 32.95 18.95
N ASP A 191 19.71 32.57 17.85
CA ASP A 191 21.19 32.67 17.74
C ASP A 191 21.75 33.78 16.81
N VAL A 192 20.92 34.75 16.35
CA VAL A 192 21.39 35.86 15.48
C VAL A 192 21.15 37.26 16.09
N LYS A 193 21.13 37.39 17.43
CA LYS A 193 21.15 38.70 18.13
C LYS A 193 22.31 38.87 19.11
N GLY A 194 23.44 38.22 18.83
CA GLY A 194 24.60 38.22 19.72
C GLY A 194 25.90 38.73 19.12
N GLN A 195 25.89 39.55 18.06
CA GLN A 195 27.15 40.08 17.53
C GLN A 195 27.04 41.34 16.67
N GLU A 196 26.37 42.38 17.15
CA GLU A 196 26.57 43.75 16.66
C GLU A 196 26.20 44.71 17.80
N ASP A 197 27.19 45.04 18.64
CA ASP A 197 27.25 46.29 19.43
C ASP A 197 28.50 46.26 20.33
N GLU A 198 29.69 46.35 19.74
CA GLU A 198 30.88 46.84 20.46
C GLU A 198 31.85 47.53 19.48
N HIS A 199 31.36 48.58 18.82
CA HIS A 199 32.23 49.51 18.12
C HIS A 199 31.63 50.92 18.14
N ASP A 200 31.57 51.53 19.32
CA ASP A 200 31.69 52.99 19.46
C ASP A 200 31.72 53.39 20.94
N LYS A 201 32.92 53.62 21.47
CA LYS A 201 33.23 54.58 22.55
C LYS A 201 34.71 54.51 22.92
N GLU A 202 35.58 55.06 22.08
CA GLU A 202 36.84 55.62 22.58
C GLU A 202 37.44 56.64 21.62
N ASP A 203 36.74 57.76 21.40
CA ASP A 203 37.40 58.98 20.96
C ASP A 203 36.74 60.23 21.56
N SER A 204 37.02 60.48 22.83
CA SER A 204 36.98 61.84 23.40
C SER A 204 37.63 61.84 24.78
N ARG A 205 38.96 62.03 24.86
CA ARG A 205 39.68 62.63 26.01
C ARG A 205 41.19 62.70 25.73
N ARG A 206 41.59 63.62 24.87
CA ARG A 206 42.88 64.32 24.97
C ARG A 206 42.68 65.75 24.48
N ASP A 207 42.40 66.63 25.43
CA ASP A 207 42.88 68.02 25.50
C ASP A 207 42.85 68.45 26.97
#